data_AF-A0A6C0IQM2-F1
#
_entry.id   AF-A0A6C0IQM2-F1
#
_cell.length_a   1.000
_cell.length_b   1.000
_cell.length_c   1.000
_cell.angle_alpha   90.00
_cell.angle_beta   90.00
_cell.angle_gamma   90.00
#
_symmetry.space_group_name_H-M   'P 1'
#
loop_
_entity.id
_entity.type
_entity.pdbx_description
1 polymer ?
#
loop_
_entity_poly.entity_id
_entity_poly.type
_entity_poly.pdbx_seq_one_letter_code
_entity_poly.pdbx_strand_id
1 'polypeptide(L)'
;MSTPTALNSENYAALDTGIQTIMKAGKRALITIYTDANGTTMASDEHGPIDKREVLTISYTASYKDADGNDTNPFVVVKFKYNGDQFVDYFTSVDYVEDHWYVLSEKTIPFKTF
;
A
#
# COMPACT_ATOMS: atom_id res chain seq x y z
N MET A 1 -5.49 -9.34 15.98
CA MET A 1 -5.21 -8.81 14.64
C MET A 1 -4.34 -7.59 14.80
N SER A 2 -3.36 -7.37 13.92
CA SER A 2 -2.57 -6.13 13.97
C SER A 2 -3.49 -4.94 13.78
N THR A 3 -3.36 -3.91 14.61
CA THR A 3 -4.12 -2.67 14.48
C THR A 3 -3.76 -2.01 13.14
N PRO A 4 -4.74 -1.65 12.29
CA PRO A 4 -4.47 -0.94 11.05
C PRO A 4 -3.79 0.41 11.29
N THR A 5 -2.77 0.72 10.48
CA THR A 5 -2.06 2.00 10.51
C THR A 5 -2.68 2.93 9.48
N ALA A 6 -2.86 4.21 9.82
CA ALA A 6 -3.37 5.20 8.86
C ALA A 6 -2.47 5.26 7.62
N LEU A 7 -3.07 5.25 6.44
CA LEU A 7 -2.38 5.34 5.15
C LEU A 7 -2.32 6.82 4.74
N ASN A 8 -1.47 7.57 5.46
CA ASN A 8 -1.31 9.01 5.26
C ASN A 8 0.16 9.46 5.25
N SER A 9 0.41 10.73 4.95
CA SER A 9 1.76 11.29 4.80
C SER A 9 2.66 11.13 6.02
N GLU A 10 2.10 11.03 7.23
CA GLU A 10 2.84 10.74 8.46
C GLU A 10 3.40 9.31 8.48
N ASN A 11 2.77 8.39 7.74
CA ASN A 11 3.04 6.96 7.78
C ASN A 11 3.58 6.37 6.48
N TYR A 12 3.67 7.12 5.37
CA TYR A 12 4.19 6.61 4.09
C TYR A 12 5.65 6.11 4.20
N ALA A 13 6.51 6.79 4.96
CA ALA A 13 7.89 6.35 5.19
C ALA A 13 7.97 5.05 6.01
N ALA A 14 7.05 4.88 6.97
CA ALA A 14 6.94 3.65 7.75
C ALA A 14 6.43 2.48 6.90
N LEU A 15 5.45 2.74 6.01
CA LEU A 15 4.96 1.78 5.02
C LEU A 15 6.10 1.29 4.12
N ASP A 16 6.89 2.21 3.55
CA ASP A 16 8.06 1.89 2.73
C ASP A 16 9.08 1.01 3.48
N THR A 17 9.47 1.46 4.67
CA THR A 17 10.42 0.74 5.52
C THR A 17 9.92 -0.67 5.86
N GLY A 18 8.62 -0.81 6.14
CA GLY A 18 7.98 -2.10 6.42
C GLY A 18 8.03 -3.06 5.23
N ILE A 19 7.66 -2.57 4.04
CA ILE A 19 7.73 -3.35 2.79
C ILE A 19 9.17 -3.80 2.50
N GLN A 20 10.13 -2.87 2.58
CA GLN A 20 11.54 -3.18 2.36
C GLN A 20 12.06 -4.20 3.37
N THR A 21 11.63 -4.14 4.62
CA THR A 21 12.03 -5.10 5.66
C THR A 21 11.57 -6.52 5.32
N ILE A 22 10.31 -6.68 4.88
CA ILE A 22 9.77 -7.98 4.46
C ILE A 22 10.53 -8.52 3.24
N MET A 23 10.77 -7.66 2.24
CA MET A 23 11.49 -8.05 1.02
C MET A 23 12.96 -8.43 1.31
N LYS A 24 13.66 -7.68 2.17
CA LYS A 24 15.03 -7.99 2.62
C LYS A 24 15.11 -9.30 3.41
N ALA A 25 14.02 -9.72 4.04
CA ALA A 25 13.91 -11.03 4.69
C ALA A 25 13.67 -12.20 3.71
N GLY A 26 13.67 -11.94 2.39
CA GLY A 26 13.43 -12.97 1.36
C GLY A 26 11.97 -13.41 1.27
N LYS A 27 11.04 -12.57 1.70
CA LYS A 27 9.59 -12.84 1.69
C LYS A 27 8.88 -11.89 0.74
N ARG A 28 7.62 -12.23 0.41
CA ARG A 28 6.72 -11.35 -0.34
C ARG A 28 5.97 -10.44 0.62
N ALA A 29 6.03 -9.14 0.36
CA ALA A 29 5.24 -8.16 1.08
C ALA A 29 3.79 -8.18 0.58
N LEU A 30 2.84 -8.40 1.48
CA LEU A 30 1.41 -8.36 1.21
C LEU A 30 0.80 -7.19 1.99
N ILE A 31 -0.23 -6.56 1.43
CA ILE A 31 -0.95 -5.48 2.08
C ILE A 31 -2.47 -5.72 2.02
N THR A 32 -3.13 -5.43 3.13
CA THR A 32 -4.59 -5.26 3.20
C THR A 32 -4.88 -3.80 3.46
N ILE A 33 -5.85 -3.21 2.73
CA ILE A 33 -6.25 -1.81 2.88
C ILE A 33 -7.73 -1.76 3.32
N TYR A 34 -8.03 -0.87 4.24
CA TYR A 34 -9.34 -0.66 4.86
C TYR A 34 -9.80 0.79 4.68
N THR A 35 -11.12 0.98 4.68
CA THR A 35 -11.76 2.31 4.67
C THR A 35 -12.09 2.81 6.08
N ASP A 36 -11.69 2.07 7.12
CA ASP A 36 -11.90 2.43 8.52
C ASP A 36 -10.73 2.02 9.41
N ALA A 37 -10.53 2.79 10.50
CA ALA A 37 -9.46 2.57 11.47
C ALA A 37 -9.60 1.26 12.26
N ASN A 38 -10.80 0.68 12.33
CA ASN A 38 -11.06 -0.54 13.07
C ASN A 38 -10.67 -1.80 12.27
N GLY A 39 -10.39 -1.65 10.97
CA GLY A 39 -10.05 -2.76 10.07
C GLY A 39 -11.25 -3.64 9.75
N THR A 40 -12.46 -3.07 9.73
CA THR A 40 -13.69 -3.85 9.52
C THR A 40 -14.12 -3.92 8.05
N THR A 41 -13.92 -2.84 7.30
CA THR A 41 -14.36 -2.67 5.92
C THR A 41 -13.14 -2.54 5.03
N MET A 42 -12.98 -3.46 4.09
CA MET A 42 -11.85 -3.45 3.15
C MET A 42 -12.09 -2.42 2.04
N ALA A 43 -11.03 -1.73 1.65
CA ALA A 43 -11.02 -0.96 0.42
C ALA A 43 -11.01 -1.90 -0.78
N SER A 44 -11.53 -1.43 -1.91
CA SER A 44 -11.59 -2.18 -3.17
C SER A 44 -11.18 -1.30 -4.34
N ASP A 45 -10.56 -1.92 -5.34
CA ASP A 45 -10.31 -1.34 -6.65
C ASP A 45 -11.14 -2.04 -7.74
N GLU A 46 -10.83 -1.78 -9.00
CA GLU A 46 -11.50 -2.41 -10.17
C GLU A 46 -11.42 -3.95 -10.16
N HIS A 47 -10.49 -4.54 -9.39
CA HIS A 47 -10.28 -5.97 -9.25
C HIS A 47 -10.83 -6.53 -7.93
N GLY A 48 -11.60 -5.73 -7.18
CA GLY A 48 -12.28 -6.12 -5.95
C GLY A 48 -11.50 -5.76 -4.69
N PRO A 49 -11.75 -6.45 -3.56
CA PRO A 49 -11.14 -6.10 -2.28
C PRO A 49 -9.61 -6.18 -2.30
N ILE A 50 -8.96 -5.25 -1.61
CA ILE A 50 -7.51 -5.23 -1.40
C ILE A 50 -7.21 -6.01 -0.13
N ASP A 51 -7.31 -7.34 -0.20
CA ASP A 51 -6.95 -8.26 0.89
C ASP A 51 -5.68 -9.04 0.57
N LYS A 52 -4.62 -8.83 1.37
CA LYS A 52 -3.32 -9.51 1.29
C LYS A 52 -2.75 -9.52 -0.14
N ARG A 53 -2.91 -8.42 -0.86
CA ARG A 53 -2.37 -8.28 -2.22
C ARG A 53 -0.87 -8.08 -2.17
N GLU A 54 -0.16 -8.74 -3.08
CA GLU A 54 1.30 -8.68 -3.14
C GLU A 54 1.75 -7.33 -3.71
N VAL A 55 2.55 -6.61 -2.94
CA VAL A 55 3.05 -5.28 -3.29
C VAL A 55 4.25 -5.43 -4.22
N LEU A 56 4.20 -4.74 -5.35
CA LEU A 56 5.28 -4.72 -6.34
C LEU A 56 6.09 -3.43 -6.24
N THR A 57 5.42 -2.29 -6.07
CA THR A 57 6.07 -0.98 -5.90
C THR A 57 5.17 -0.07 -5.11
N ILE A 58 5.77 0.83 -4.34
CA ILE A 58 5.07 1.98 -3.79
C ILE A 58 5.78 3.27 -4.23
N SER A 59 5.03 4.35 -4.33
CA SER A 59 5.56 5.69 -4.54
C SER A 59 4.67 6.68 -3.82
N TYR A 60 5.25 7.62 -3.10
CA TYR A 60 4.49 8.68 -2.44
C TYR A 60 5.07 10.05 -2.77
N THR A 61 4.20 11.05 -2.74
CA THR A 61 4.54 12.44 -3.00
C THR A 61 4.14 13.25 -1.77
N ALA A 62 5.05 14.08 -1.27
CA ALA A 62 4.75 15.04 -0.21
C ALA A 62 3.93 16.21 -0.77
N SER A 63 3.30 17.01 0.10
CA SER A 63 2.61 18.21 -0.34
C SER A 63 3.55 19.17 -1.06
N TYR A 64 3.12 19.73 -2.18
CA TYR A 64 3.88 20.75 -2.92
C TYR A 64 2.92 21.77 -3.53
N LYS A 65 3.46 22.92 -3.93
CA LYS A 65 2.72 23.92 -4.71
C LYS A 65 2.88 23.65 -6.20
N ASP A 66 1.77 23.57 -6.91
CA ASP A 66 1.78 23.44 -8.36
C ASP A 66 2.22 24.74 -9.06
N ALA A 67 2.30 24.71 -10.39
CA ALA A 67 2.70 25.87 -11.19
C ALA A 67 1.74 27.06 -11.08
N ASP A 68 0.49 26.80 -10.69
CA ASP A 68 -0.57 27.80 -10.51
C ASP A 68 -0.66 28.30 -9.04
N GLY A 69 0.19 27.78 -8.16
CA GLY A 69 0.30 28.17 -6.75
C GLY A 69 -0.65 27.43 -5.81
N ASN A 70 -1.42 26.46 -6.30
CA ASN A 70 -2.34 25.66 -5.48
C ASN A 70 -1.57 24.61 -4.69
N ASP A 71 -2.02 24.35 -3.47
CA ASP A 71 -1.49 23.27 -2.64
C ASP A 71 -1.99 21.92 -3.15
N THR A 72 -1.06 21.03 -3.48
CA THR A 72 -1.36 19.63 -3.81
C THR A 72 -1.25 18.80 -2.54
N ASN A 73 -2.27 18.00 -2.26
CA ASN A 73 -2.27 17.10 -1.11
C ASN A 73 -1.23 15.99 -1.30
N PRO A 74 -0.59 15.52 -0.21
CA PRO A 74 0.21 14.31 -0.27
C PRO A 74 -0.62 13.13 -0.77
N PHE A 75 0.01 12.21 -1.48
CA PHE A 75 -0.64 10.97 -1.90
C PHE A 75 0.35 9.82 -2.01
N VAL A 76 -0.17 8.60 -1.88
CA VAL A 76 0.57 7.36 -2.11
C VAL A 76 -0.08 6.57 -3.22
N VAL A 77 0.75 5.94 -4.04
CA VAL A 77 0.36 4.99 -5.08
C VAL A 77 0.98 3.64 -4.73
N VAL A 78 0.15 2.63 -4.52
CA VAL A 78 0.55 1.26 -4.26
C VAL A 78 0.26 0.42 -5.49
N LYS A 79 1.28 -0.21 -6.07
CA LYS A 79 1.15 -1.08 -7.23
C LYS A 79 1.15 -2.54 -6.80
N PHE A 80 0.14 -3.28 -7.27
CA PHE A 80 -0.02 -4.69 -6.92
C PHE A 80 0.44 -5.61 -8.04
N LYS A 81 0.81 -6.82 -7.63
CA LYS A 81 0.98 -7.95 -8.53
C LYS A 81 -0.39 -8.48 -8.97
N TYR A 82 -0.62 -8.60 -10.28
CA TYR A 82 -1.82 -9.20 -10.84
C TYR A 82 -1.47 -10.21 -11.95
N ASN A 83 -2.14 -11.36 -11.99
CA ASN A 83 -1.93 -12.42 -13.00
C ASN A 83 -0.46 -12.78 -13.28
N GLY A 84 0.36 -12.98 -12.25
CA GLY A 84 1.81 -13.16 -12.41
C GLY A 84 2.52 -11.82 -12.30
N ASP A 85 3.50 -11.53 -13.15
CA ASP A 85 4.26 -10.27 -13.10
C ASP A 85 3.66 -9.15 -13.97
N GLN A 86 2.40 -9.31 -14.38
CA GLN A 86 1.73 -8.33 -15.23
C GLN A 86 1.43 -7.08 -14.38
N PHE A 87 2.04 -5.95 -14.74
CA PHE A 87 1.67 -4.65 -14.20
C PHE A 87 0.24 -4.36 -14.64
N VAL A 88 -0.70 -4.32 -13.69
CA VAL A 88 -2.06 -3.93 -14.03
C VAL A 88 -2.62 -2.87 -13.10
N ASP A 89 -2.37 -2.92 -11.79
CA ASP A 89 -3.16 -2.07 -10.89
C ASP A 89 -2.37 -1.19 -9.93
N TYR A 90 -2.93 -0.01 -9.71
CA TYR A 90 -2.49 0.96 -8.74
C TYR A 90 -3.67 1.39 -7.87
N PHE A 91 -3.45 1.36 -6.56
CA PHE A 91 -4.32 2.01 -5.59
C PHE A 91 -3.71 3.35 -5.23
N THR A 92 -4.45 4.44 -5.41
CA THR A 92 -4.05 5.77 -4.98
C THR A 92 -4.82 6.14 -3.73
N SER A 93 -4.14 6.64 -2.72
CA SER A 93 -4.75 7.27 -1.54
C SER A 93 -4.25 8.70 -1.43
N VAL A 94 -5.16 9.66 -1.41
CA VAL A 94 -4.84 11.10 -1.27
C VAL A 94 -5.20 11.58 0.13
N ASP A 95 -4.22 12.15 0.84
CA ASP A 95 -4.45 12.75 2.16
C ASP A 95 -5.54 13.83 2.09
N TYR A 96 -6.36 13.90 3.14
CA TYR A 96 -7.46 14.87 3.30
C TYR A 96 -8.59 14.78 2.26
N VAL A 97 -8.57 13.78 1.38
CA VAL A 97 -9.66 13.47 0.44
C VAL A 97 -10.39 12.21 0.90
N GLU A 98 -9.62 11.20 1.28
CA GLU A 98 -10.10 9.90 1.70
C GLU A 98 -9.23 9.35 2.83
N ASP A 99 -9.87 8.71 3.80
CA ASP A 99 -9.16 8.06 4.89
C ASP A 99 -9.06 6.55 4.64
N HIS A 100 -7.83 6.07 4.58
CA HIS A 100 -7.51 4.66 4.45
C HIS A 100 -6.58 4.19 5.56
N TRP A 101 -6.64 2.90 5.87
CA TRP A 101 -5.73 2.25 6.80
C TRP A 101 -5.16 0.99 6.19
N TYR A 102 -3.94 0.62 6.56
CA TYR A 102 -3.27 -0.55 6.02
C TYR A 102 -2.77 -1.50 7.10
N VAL A 103 -2.66 -2.77 6.74
CA VAL A 103 -1.92 -3.79 7.48
C VAL A 103 -0.96 -4.48 6.52
N LEU A 104 0.32 -4.51 6.89
CA LEU A 104 1.31 -5.32 6.19
C LEU A 104 1.31 -6.75 6.73
N SER A 105 1.46 -7.70 5.82
CA SER A 105 1.70 -9.11 6.13
C SER A 105 2.74 -9.67 5.18
N GLU A 106 3.21 -10.88 5.46
CA GLU A 106 4.30 -11.51 4.73
C GLU A 106 3.91 -12.90 4.24
N LYS A 107 4.46 -13.31 3.10
CA LYS A 107 4.33 -14.66 2.57
C LYS A 107 5.70 -15.23 2.25
N THR A 108 5.99 -16.40 2.83
CA THR A 108 7.21 -17.16 2.57
C THR A 108 7.29 -17.56 1.10
N ILE A 109 8.45 -17.37 0.49
CA ILE A 109 8.75 -17.88 -0.84
C ILE A 109 9.24 -19.32 -0.65
N PRO A 110 8.53 -20.34 -1.17
CA PRO A 110 8.98 -21.72 -1.04
C PRO A 110 10.30 -21.88 -1.81
N PHE A 111 11.34 -22.34 -1.12
CA PHE A 111 12.59 -22.72 -1.76
C PHE A 111 12.34 -23.91 -2.68
N LYS A 112 12.85 -23.82 -3.91
CA LYS A 112 12.87 -24.98 -4.81
C LYS A 112 13.95 -25.93 -4.28
N THR A 113 13.54 -27.05 -3.71
CA THR A 113 14.44 -28.16 -3.41
C THR A 113 14.77 -28.86 -4.73
N PHE A 114 16.06 -28.93 -5.06
CA PHE A 114 16.58 -29.68 -6.21
C PHE A 114 16.82 -31.14 -5.81
#